data_AF-A0A6I3LKC4-F1
#
_entry.id   AF-A0A6I3LKC4-F1
#
_cell.length_a   1.000
_cell.length_b   1.000
_cell.length_c   1.000
_cell.angle_alpha   90.00
_cell.angle_beta   90.00
_cell.angle_gamma   90.00
#
_symmetry.space_group_name_H-M   'P 1'
#
loop_
_entity.id
_entity.type
_entity.pdbx_description
1 polymer ?
#
loop_
_entity_poly.entity_id
_entity_poly.type
_entity_poly.pdbx_seq_one_letter_code
_entity_poly.pdbx_strand_id
1 'polypeptide(L)'
;MRNRIITLIFLCLSQWMSAQSFSEKIGTLMQLVTENEVDTLAVKELVKTMVPNGKEFKENPMNYSMYDRLEGDMLYYTSYKTADEDRMSIEKLKMNDKPYYSIRFLVSSSYTIEKDGSIKYDQPDYEYNSDYESVKKYCTRAMSYKNGKGNAEDAPLLSCIYTNPESKRSLMYWVVFDNAVNDKKGNRIKEFKIQDVELWR
;
A
#
# COMPACT_ATOMS: atom_id res chain seq x y z
N MET A 1 62.77 9.13 -16.29
CA MET A 1 61.99 8.52 -15.19
C MET A 1 61.09 9.58 -14.57
N ARG A 2 59.77 9.51 -14.79
CA ARG A 2 58.77 10.00 -13.82
C ARG A 2 57.40 9.46 -14.22
N ASN A 3 57.07 8.31 -13.65
CA ASN A 3 55.76 7.68 -13.75
C ASN A 3 54.69 8.64 -13.24
N ARG A 4 53.72 8.95 -14.10
CA ARG A 4 52.47 9.59 -13.69
C ARG A 4 51.54 8.49 -13.18
N ILE A 5 51.40 8.41 -11.87
CA ILE A 5 50.41 7.56 -11.21
C ILE A 5 49.05 8.20 -11.48
N ILE A 6 48.26 7.56 -12.33
CA ILE A 6 46.84 7.86 -12.51
C ILE A 6 46.12 7.12 -11.39
N THR A 7 45.82 7.83 -10.30
CA THR A 7 44.99 7.29 -9.23
C THR A 7 43.54 7.30 -9.72
N LEU A 8 43.06 6.14 -10.17
CA LEU A 8 41.64 5.90 -10.41
C LEU A 8 40.93 5.90 -9.05
N ILE A 9 40.30 7.02 -8.69
CA ILE A 9 39.35 7.05 -7.58
C ILE A 9 38.06 6.42 -8.10
N PHE A 10 37.93 5.12 -7.87
CA PHE A 10 36.67 4.40 -7.99
C PHE A 10 35.75 4.93 -6.87
N LEU A 11 35.02 6.02 -7.16
CA LEU A 11 33.89 6.46 -6.35
C LEU A 11 32.81 5.38 -6.47
N CYS A 12 32.86 4.44 -5.53
CA CYS A 12 31.78 3.52 -5.25
C CYS A 12 30.61 4.36 -4.73
N LEU A 13 29.79 4.85 -5.66
CA LEU A 13 28.44 5.36 -5.39
C LEU A 13 27.60 4.16 -4.95
N SER A 14 27.79 3.71 -3.71
CA SER A 14 26.77 2.99 -2.98
C SER A 14 25.64 3.99 -2.74
N GLN A 15 24.75 4.12 -3.73
CA GLN A 15 23.43 4.67 -3.47
C GLN A 15 22.81 3.76 -2.41
N TRP A 16 22.79 4.23 -1.18
CA TRP A 16 21.89 3.72 -0.16
C TRP A 16 20.48 3.96 -0.71
N MET A 17 19.93 2.99 -1.44
CA MET A 17 18.49 2.87 -1.56
C MET A 17 18.03 2.63 -0.13
N SER A 18 17.62 3.71 0.55
CA SER A 18 16.91 3.60 1.82
C SER A 18 15.78 2.61 1.60
N ALA A 19 15.75 1.52 2.36
CA ALA A 19 14.68 0.55 2.26
C ALA A 19 13.35 1.29 2.42
N GLN A 20 12.54 1.28 1.37
CA GLN A 20 11.26 1.98 1.35
C GLN A 20 10.35 1.36 2.42
N SER A 21 9.79 2.21 3.28
CA SER A 21 8.82 1.76 4.30
C SER A 21 7.56 1.20 3.64
N PHE A 22 6.78 0.40 4.38
CA PHE A 22 5.55 -0.17 3.82
C PHE A 22 4.54 0.91 3.39
N SER A 23 4.34 1.95 4.21
CA SER A 23 3.49 3.10 3.86
C SER A 23 3.93 3.76 2.55
N GLU A 24 5.25 3.88 2.33
CA GLU A 24 5.77 4.43 1.09
C GLU A 24 5.51 3.52 -0.09
N LYS A 25 5.68 2.20 0.06
CA LYS A 25 5.35 1.23 -0.99
C LYS A 25 3.86 1.30 -1.36
N ILE A 26 2.97 1.45 -0.38
CA ILE A 26 1.54 1.67 -0.60
C ILE A 26 1.30 2.95 -1.42
N GLY A 27 1.96 4.06 -1.07
CA GLY A 27 1.92 5.31 -1.84
C GLY A 27 2.37 5.15 -3.29
N THR A 28 3.51 4.49 -3.51
CA THR A 28 4.03 4.20 -4.86
C THR A 28 3.09 3.28 -5.63
N LEU A 29 2.53 2.25 -4.98
CA LEU A 29 1.56 1.36 -5.61
C LEU A 29 0.33 2.14 -6.09
N MET A 30 -0.22 3.01 -5.24
CA MET A 30 -1.35 3.87 -5.61
C MET A 30 -1.02 4.79 -6.80
N GLN A 31 0.19 5.34 -6.83
CA GLN A 31 0.66 6.16 -7.95
C GLN A 31 0.72 5.34 -9.25
N LEU A 32 1.40 4.19 -9.24
CA LEU A 32 1.59 3.33 -10.43
C LEU A 32 0.25 2.86 -11.02
N VAL A 33 -0.66 2.35 -10.19
CA VAL A 33 -1.93 1.79 -10.69
C VAL A 33 -2.89 2.87 -11.23
N THR A 34 -2.60 4.14 -10.95
CA THR A 34 -3.38 5.29 -11.43
C THR A 34 -2.72 6.03 -12.57
N GLU A 35 -1.60 5.58 -13.13
CA GLU A 35 -0.99 6.23 -14.29
C GLU A 35 -1.92 6.22 -15.52
N ASN A 36 -1.66 7.12 -16.47
CA ASN A 36 -2.39 7.16 -17.75
C ASN A 36 -2.18 5.86 -18.54
N GLU A 37 -0.94 5.37 -18.53
CA GLU A 37 -0.54 4.08 -19.04
C GLU A 37 0.09 3.31 -17.88
N VAL A 38 -0.65 2.34 -17.33
CA VAL A 38 -0.17 1.58 -16.17
C VAL A 38 0.89 0.58 -16.59
N ASP A 39 2.11 0.74 -16.09
CA ASP A 39 3.14 -0.29 -16.20
C ASP A 39 2.81 -1.47 -15.28
N THR A 40 2.13 -2.47 -15.84
CA THR A 40 1.70 -3.66 -15.10
C THR A 40 2.88 -4.51 -14.59
N LEU A 41 4.05 -4.41 -15.22
CA LEU A 41 5.26 -5.09 -14.77
C LEU A 41 5.83 -4.38 -13.54
N ALA A 42 5.93 -3.04 -13.57
CA ALA A 42 6.35 -2.26 -12.42
C ALA A 42 5.43 -2.47 -11.20
N VAL A 43 4.11 -2.52 -11.42
CA VAL A 43 3.14 -2.88 -10.38
C VAL A 43 3.45 -4.26 -9.80
N LYS A 44 3.61 -5.28 -10.65
CA LYS A 44 3.92 -6.65 -10.21
C LYS A 44 5.22 -6.71 -9.41
N GLU A 45 6.29 -6.08 -9.88
CA GLU A 45 7.59 -6.11 -9.21
C GLU A 45 7.56 -5.37 -7.86
N LEU A 46 6.88 -4.23 -7.76
CA LEU A 46 6.68 -3.56 -6.47
C LEU A 46 5.91 -4.46 -5.49
N VAL A 47 4.82 -5.07 -5.95
CA VAL A 47 3.97 -5.93 -5.12
C VAL A 47 4.73 -7.15 -4.59
N LYS A 48 5.64 -7.75 -5.36
CA LYS A 48 6.50 -8.84 -4.87
C LYS A 48 7.33 -8.43 -3.65
N THR A 49 7.73 -7.15 -3.54
CA THR A 49 8.45 -6.63 -2.37
C THR A 49 7.55 -6.37 -1.16
N MET A 50 6.24 -6.54 -1.33
CA MET A 50 5.20 -6.36 -0.32
C MET A 50 4.59 -7.69 0.12
N VAL A 51 5.23 -8.82 -0.17
CA VAL A 51 4.79 -10.16 0.25
C VAL A 51 5.17 -10.36 1.72
N PRO A 52 4.29 -10.92 2.58
CA PRO A 52 4.62 -11.19 3.98
C PRO A 52 5.79 -12.18 4.06
N ASN A 53 6.61 -12.05 5.07
CA ASN A 53 7.76 -12.91 5.28
C ASN A 53 7.32 -14.38 5.42
N GLY A 54 8.06 -15.29 4.78
CA GLY A 54 7.74 -16.71 4.74
C GLY A 54 6.52 -17.09 3.89
N LYS A 55 5.91 -16.15 3.15
CA LYS A 55 4.83 -16.44 2.19
C LYS A 55 5.33 -16.39 0.75
N GLU A 56 4.67 -17.19 -0.09
CA GLU A 56 4.93 -17.24 -1.52
C GLU A 56 3.99 -16.29 -2.26
N PHE A 57 4.57 -15.49 -3.18
CA PHE A 57 3.81 -14.72 -4.15
C PHE A 57 3.19 -15.64 -5.20
N LYS A 58 1.87 -15.60 -5.34
CA LYS A 58 1.15 -16.35 -6.37
C LYS A 58 0.46 -15.43 -7.34
N GLU A 59 0.41 -15.86 -8.59
CA GLU A 59 -0.34 -15.20 -9.65
C GLU A 59 -1.24 -16.20 -10.37
N ASN A 60 -2.49 -15.83 -10.59
CA ASN A 60 -3.47 -16.67 -11.27
C ASN A 60 -4.32 -15.82 -12.22
N PRO A 61 -4.52 -16.24 -13.48
CA PRO A 61 -5.50 -15.59 -14.36
C PRO A 61 -6.89 -15.60 -13.73
N MET A 62 -7.61 -14.48 -13.84
CA MET A 62 -8.99 -14.38 -13.40
C MET A 62 -9.92 -14.50 -14.61
N ASN A 63 -10.89 -15.40 -14.54
CA ASN A 63 -11.92 -15.57 -15.58
C ASN A 63 -13.28 -14.96 -15.17
N TYR A 64 -13.35 -14.30 -14.02
CA TYR A 64 -14.54 -13.62 -13.52
C TYR A 64 -14.17 -12.34 -12.78
N SER A 65 -15.16 -11.45 -12.64
CA SER A 65 -15.13 -10.25 -11.82
C SER A 65 -16.39 -10.25 -10.94
N MET A 66 -16.26 -9.77 -9.70
CA MET A 66 -17.43 -9.50 -8.86
C MET A 66 -18.08 -8.13 -9.13
N TYR A 67 -17.42 -7.31 -9.95
CA TYR A 67 -17.88 -5.99 -10.37
C TYR A 67 -18.49 -6.07 -11.77
N ASP A 68 -19.71 -5.57 -11.90
CA ASP A 68 -20.43 -5.52 -13.17
C ASP A 68 -19.61 -4.77 -14.24
N ARG A 69 -19.65 -5.28 -15.48
CA ARG A 69 -18.98 -4.71 -16.68
C ARG A 69 -17.45 -4.76 -16.68
N LEU A 70 -16.82 -5.23 -15.61
CA LEU A 70 -15.39 -5.51 -15.60
C LEU A 70 -15.15 -6.99 -15.86
N GLU A 71 -14.10 -7.29 -16.60
CA GLU A 71 -13.59 -8.64 -16.79
C GLU A 71 -12.44 -8.90 -15.81
N GLY A 72 -12.33 -10.13 -15.34
CA GLY A 72 -11.13 -10.58 -14.63
C GLY A 72 -9.92 -10.56 -15.56
N ASP A 73 -8.75 -10.20 -15.02
CA ASP A 73 -7.48 -10.31 -15.72
C ASP A 73 -6.49 -11.18 -14.92
N MET A 74 -6.04 -10.69 -13.76
CA MET A 74 -5.01 -11.37 -12.97
C MET A 74 -5.23 -11.17 -11.47
N LEU A 75 -5.05 -12.22 -10.69
CA LEU A 75 -5.04 -12.19 -9.23
C LEU A 75 -3.61 -12.40 -8.74
N TYR A 76 -3.07 -11.42 -8.01
CA TYR A 76 -1.84 -11.57 -7.24
C TYR A 76 -2.18 -11.78 -5.77
N TYR A 77 -1.69 -12.85 -5.14
CA TYR A 77 -2.11 -13.17 -3.77
C TYR A 77 -1.09 -14.01 -3.01
N THR A 78 -1.28 -14.10 -1.70
CA THR A 78 -0.60 -15.06 -0.83
C THR A 78 -1.61 -16.03 -0.24
N SER A 79 -1.21 -17.30 -0.09
CA SER A 79 -2.07 -18.30 0.55
C SER A 79 -2.15 -18.05 2.06
N TYR A 80 -3.25 -18.48 2.68
CA TYR A 80 -3.49 -18.36 4.12
C TYR A 80 -4.22 -19.59 4.63
N LYS A 81 -4.06 -19.91 5.93
CA LYS A 81 -4.79 -21.01 6.58
C LYS A 81 -5.79 -20.48 7.61
N THR A 82 -5.48 -19.37 8.27
CA THR A 82 -6.35 -18.75 9.27
C THR A 82 -6.86 -17.38 8.83
N ALA A 83 -7.89 -16.89 9.52
CA ALA A 83 -8.49 -15.57 9.24
C ALA A 83 -7.52 -14.42 9.55
N ASP A 84 -6.68 -14.57 10.58
CA ASP A 84 -5.82 -13.53 11.15
C ASP A 84 -4.40 -13.51 10.58
N GLU A 85 -4.09 -14.42 9.66
CA GLU A 85 -2.79 -14.43 8.98
C GLU A 85 -2.63 -13.23 8.04
N ASP A 86 -1.45 -12.62 8.11
CA ASP A 86 -1.02 -11.60 7.15
C ASP A 86 -1.17 -12.11 5.73
N ARG A 87 -1.82 -11.32 4.88
CA ARG A 87 -2.02 -11.69 3.48
C ARG A 87 -2.21 -10.48 2.60
N MET A 88 -1.82 -10.65 1.35
CA MET A 88 -2.11 -9.70 0.29
C MET A 88 -3.00 -10.35 -0.77
N SER A 89 -3.87 -9.54 -1.37
CA SER A 89 -4.69 -9.90 -2.51
C SER A 89 -4.86 -8.69 -3.40
N ILE A 90 -4.53 -8.81 -4.68
CA ILE A 90 -4.64 -7.76 -5.67
C ILE A 90 -5.34 -8.34 -6.89
N GLU A 91 -6.56 -7.91 -7.10
CA GLU A 91 -7.34 -8.19 -8.30
C GLU A 91 -7.05 -7.10 -9.31
N LYS A 92 -6.45 -7.50 -10.43
CA LYS A 92 -6.38 -6.70 -11.65
C LYS A 92 -7.56 -7.10 -12.52
N LEU A 93 -8.36 -6.11 -12.86
CA LEU A 93 -9.55 -6.19 -13.70
C LEU A 93 -9.33 -5.36 -14.96
N LYS A 94 -10.16 -5.58 -15.98
CA LYS A 94 -10.09 -4.82 -17.23
C LYS A 94 -11.47 -4.38 -17.71
N MET A 95 -11.53 -3.19 -18.30
CA MET A 95 -12.68 -2.69 -19.05
C MET A 95 -12.18 -1.80 -20.18
N ASN A 96 -12.57 -2.10 -21.42
CA ASN A 96 -12.11 -1.40 -22.63
C ASN A 96 -10.58 -1.28 -22.69
N ASP A 97 -9.88 -2.40 -22.47
CA ASP A 97 -8.41 -2.51 -22.45
C ASP A 97 -7.70 -1.65 -21.38
N LYS A 98 -8.43 -1.06 -20.43
CA LYS A 98 -7.86 -0.32 -19.31
C LYS A 98 -7.84 -1.17 -18.03
N PRO A 99 -6.73 -1.18 -17.28
CA PRO A 99 -6.63 -1.93 -16.03
C PRO A 99 -7.24 -1.16 -14.84
N TYR A 100 -7.96 -1.88 -14.00
CA TYR A 100 -8.54 -1.44 -12.74
C TYR A 100 -8.09 -2.38 -11.61
N TYR A 101 -7.99 -1.88 -10.39
CA TYR A 101 -7.39 -2.59 -9.28
C TYR A 101 -8.26 -2.58 -8.04
N SER A 102 -8.37 -3.75 -7.41
CA SER A 102 -8.86 -3.93 -6.03
C SER A 102 -7.76 -4.61 -5.23
N ILE A 103 -7.20 -3.89 -4.27
CA ILE A 103 -5.99 -4.23 -3.52
C ILE A 103 -6.35 -4.34 -2.04
N ARG A 104 -5.88 -5.40 -1.40
CA ARG A 104 -6.08 -5.65 0.03
C ARG A 104 -4.82 -6.20 0.67
N PHE A 105 -4.48 -5.65 1.84
CA PHE A 105 -3.49 -6.21 2.76
C PHE A 105 -4.17 -6.42 4.11
N LEU A 106 -4.14 -7.64 4.63
CA LEU A 106 -4.37 -7.88 6.05
C LEU A 106 -3.01 -7.97 6.73
N VAL A 107 -2.85 -7.19 7.79
CA VAL A 107 -1.58 -6.96 8.47
C VAL A 107 -1.83 -6.87 9.97
N SER A 108 -0.77 -6.81 10.78
CA SER A 108 -0.86 -6.61 12.23
C SER A 108 0.19 -5.60 12.71
N SER A 109 0.20 -4.41 12.13
CA SER A 109 1.17 -3.36 12.52
C SER A 109 0.70 -2.64 13.77
N SER A 110 1.28 -3.03 14.92
CA SER A 110 1.03 -2.40 16.22
C SER A 110 2.06 -1.32 16.53
N TYR A 111 1.59 -0.18 17.01
CA TYR A 111 2.44 0.96 17.33
C TYR A 111 1.86 1.82 18.46
N THR A 112 2.72 2.60 19.10
CA THR A 112 2.37 3.64 20.07
C THR A 112 2.90 4.99 19.61
N ILE A 113 2.16 6.06 19.91
CA ILE A 113 2.60 7.44 19.70
C ILE A 113 3.22 7.94 21.01
N GLU A 114 4.52 8.18 20.98
CA GLU A 114 5.28 8.69 22.11
C GLU A 114 4.93 10.16 22.41
N LYS A 115 5.36 10.66 23.58
CA LYS A 115 5.05 12.04 24.01
C LYS A 115 5.61 13.11 23.07
N ASP A 116 6.71 12.82 22.40
CA ASP A 116 7.36 13.69 21.41
C ASP A 116 6.73 13.58 20.01
N GLY A 117 5.70 12.74 19.86
CA GLY A 117 5.04 12.46 18.58
C GLY A 117 5.75 11.42 17.72
N SER A 118 6.87 10.85 18.18
CA SER A 118 7.52 9.74 17.48
C SER A 118 6.69 8.46 17.54
N ILE A 119 6.79 7.64 16.49
CA ILE A 119 6.11 6.35 16.42
C ILE A 119 7.06 5.26 16.89
N LYS A 120 6.59 4.45 17.84
CA LYS A 120 7.28 3.24 18.28
C LYS A 120 6.47 2.01 17.90
N TYR A 121 7.05 1.15 17.06
CA TYR A 121 6.45 -0.13 16.69
C TYR A 121 6.72 -1.20 17.74
N ASP A 122 5.74 -2.07 18.00
CA ASP A 122 5.90 -3.19 18.93
C ASP A 122 6.89 -4.24 18.40
N GLN A 123 6.91 -4.41 17.07
CA GLN A 123 7.84 -5.28 16.35
C GLN A 123 8.64 -4.43 15.35
N PRO A 124 9.81 -3.89 15.70
CA PRO A 124 10.54 -2.93 14.85
C PRO A 124 10.88 -3.43 13.45
N ASP A 125 11.16 -4.73 13.32
CA ASP A 125 11.57 -5.36 12.05
C ASP A 125 10.39 -5.89 11.22
N TYR A 126 9.15 -5.68 11.65
CA TYR A 126 7.97 -6.14 10.93
C TYR A 126 7.80 -5.39 9.60
N GLU A 127 7.70 -6.14 8.50
CA GLU A 127 7.77 -5.63 7.14
C GLU A 127 6.61 -4.70 6.75
N TYR A 128 5.49 -4.78 7.48
CA TYR A 128 4.29 -3.97 7.26
C TYR A 128 4.13 -2.85 8.27
N ASN A 129 5.19 -2.49 8.98
CA ASN A 129 5.17 -1.36 9.90
C ASN A 129 4.70 -0.08 9.20
N SER A 130 3.61 0.44 9.74
CA SER A 130 2.88 1.58 9.22
C SER A 130 2.03 2.19 10.34
N ASP A 131 1.73 3.48 10.21
CA ASP A 131 1.02 4.25 11.22
C ASP A 131 0.08 5.23 10.54
N TYR A 132 -0.85 5.79 11.31
CA TYR A 132 -1.83 6.74 10.80
C TYR A 132 -1.20 7.93 10.05
N GLU A 133 -0.16 8.57 10.57
CA GLU A 133 0.42 9.77 9.94
C GLU A 133 1.17 9.42 8.64
N SER A 134 1.87 8.28 8.61
CA SER A 134 2.60 7.86 7.40
C SER A 134 1.67 7.48 6.23
N VAL A 135 0.44 7.01 6.50
CA VAL A 135 -0.54 6.64 5.45
C VAL A 135 -1.52 7.76 5.11
N LYS A 136 -1.84 8.63 6.08
CA LYS A 136 -2.72 9.78 5.90
C LYS A 136 -2.17 10.79 4.90
N LYS A 137 -0.84 10.91 4.77
CA LYS A 137 -0.20 11.84 3.82
C LYS A 137 -0.61 11.63 2.35
N TYR A 138 -1.09 10.45 1.99
CA TYR A 138 -1.58 10.13 0.64
C TYR A 138 -3.07 10.50 0.43
N CYS A 139 -3.75 10.97 1.47
CA CYS A 139 -5.15 11.36 1.39
C CYS A 139 -5.26 12.70 0.67
N THR A 140 -5.71 12.69 -0.59
CA THR A 140 -6.00 13.94 -1.31
C THR A 140 -7.34 14.53 -0.85
N ARG A 141 -8.30 13.66 -0.52
CA ARG A 141 -9.62 14.07 -0.03
C ARG A 141 -10.21 13.03 0.91
N ALA A 142 -10.69 13.48 2.07
CA ALA A 142 -11.45 12.63 2.99
C ALA A 142 -12.77 12.17 2.37
N MET A 143 -13.11 10.89 2.54
CA MET A 143 -14.42 10.34 2.19
C MET A 143 -15.39 10.46 3.37
N SER A 144 -16.64 10.77 3.06
CA SER A 144 -17.73 10.67 4.04
C SER A 144 -18.26 9.23 4.04
N TYR A 145 -17.93 8.46 5.07
CA TYR A 145 -18.54 7.13 5.26
C TYR A 145 -20.00 7.30 5.75
N LYS A 146 -20.89 6.31 5.53
CA LYS A 146 -22.35 6.40 5.79
C LYS A 146 -22.73 6.93 7.20
N ASN A 147 -21.85 6.81 8.19
CA ASN A 147 -22.07 7.29 9.57
C ASN A 147 -21.22 8.54 9.93
N GLY A 148 -20.61 9.23 8.96
CA GLY A 148 -19.82 10.46 9.15
C GLY A 148 -18.45 10.29 9.82
N LYS A 149 -18.14 9.12 10.39
CA LYS A 149 -16.96 8.91 11.23
C LYS A 149 -15.67 8.47 10.53
N GLY A 150 -15.67 8.22 9.22
CA GLY A 150 -14.53 7.54 8.56
C GLY A 150 -13.17 8.25 8.56
N ASN A 151 -13.05 9.43 9.19
CA ASN A 151 -11.80 10.18 9.37
C ASN A 151 -11.82 11.04 10.65
N ALA A 152 -12.74 10.77 11.57
CA ALA A 152 -12.77 11.48 12.85
C ALA A 152 -11.61 10.98 13.72
N GLU A 153 -11.07 11.85 14.58
CA GLU A 153 -9.93 11.45 15.43
C GLU A 153 -10.29 10.29 16.36
N ASP A 154 -11.55 10.17 16.77
CA ASP A 154 -12.10 9.10 17.61
C ASP A 154 -12.48 7.84 16.82
N ALA A 155 -12.26 7.80 15.50
CA ALA A 155 -12.70 6.70 14.66
C ALA A 155 -11.59 5.67 14.41
N PRO A 156 -11.95 4.38 14.31
CA PRO A 156 -11.00 3.30 14.00
C PRO A 156 -10.78 3.13 12.47
N LEU A 157 -10.90 4.21 11.71
CA LEU A 157 -10.90 4.18 10.26
C LEU A 157 -10.32 5.48 9.69
N LEU A 158 -9.39 5.33 8.76
CA LEU A 158 -9.06 6.35 7.76
C LEU A 158 -9.77 5.96 6.46
N SER A 159 -10.51 6.88 5.85
CA SER A 159 -11.27 6.67 4.63
C SER A 159 -11.03 7.82 3.68
N CYS A 160 -10.27 7.58 2.62
CA CYS A 160 -9.72 8.63 1.81
C CYS A 160 -9.83 8.31 0.32
N ILE A 161 -9.80 9.37 -0.47
CA ILE A 161 -9.50 9.29 -1.89
C ILE A 161 -8.04 9.71 -2.05
N TYR A 162 -7.33 8.95 -2.86
CA TYR A 162 -6.10 9.36 -3.50
C TYR A 162 -6.42 9.76 -4.94
N THR A 163 -5.89 10.88 -5.39
CA THR A 163 -6.00 11.34 -6.78
C THR A 163 -4.60 11.55 -7.32
N ASN A 164 -4.25 10.82 -8.36
CA ASN A 164 -2.97 10.98 -9.02
C ASN A 164 -2.87 12.41 -9.60
N PRO A 165 -1.81 13.17 -9.27
CA PRO A 165 -1.69 14.55 -9.69
C PRO A 165 -1.53 14.70 -11.21
N GLU A 166 -1.04 13.67 -11.91
CA GLU A 166 -0.76 13.70 -13.34
C GLU A 166 -1.96 13.20 -14.15
N SER A 167 -2.41 11.97 -13.89
CA SER A 167 -3.50 11.33 -14.67
C SER A 167 -4.90 11.74 -14.25
N LYS A 168 -5.05 12.32 -13.05
CA LYS A 168 -6.33 12.61 -12.38
C LYS A 168 -7.19 11.39 -12.06
N ARG A 169 -6.72 10.16 -12.34
CA ARG A 169 -7.36 8.93 -11.88
C ARG A 169 -7.35 8.88 -10.36
N SER A 170 -8.38 8.27 -9.79
CA SER A 170 -8.58 8.27 -8.35
C SER A 170 -8.85 6.88 -7.80
N LEU A 171 -8.28 6.60 -6.64
CA LEU A 171 -8.54 5.41 -5.83
C LEU A 171 -9.27 5.84 -4.57
N MET A 172 -10.18 5.01 -4.09
CA MET A 172 -10.59 5.03 -2.70
C MET A 172 -9.65 4.13 -1.91
N TYR A 173 -9.30 4.53 -0.70
CA TYR A 173 -8.62 3.65 0.22
C TYR A 173 -9.12 3.80 1.64
N TRP A 174 -9.05 2.68 2.35
CA TRP A 174 -9.41 2.53 3.75
C TRP A 174 -8.24 1.90 4.49
N VAL A 175 -7.93 2.48 5.65
CA VAL A 175 -7.00 1.87 6.61
C VAL A 175 -7.78 1.64 7.88
N VAL A 176 -7.89 0.37 8.27
CA VAL A 176 -8.70 -0.06 9.42
C VAL A 176 -7.79 -0.26 10.62
N PHE A 177 -8.17 0.37 11.72
CA PHE A 177 -7.48 0.30 12.99
C PHE A 177 -8.29 -0.53 13.99
N ASP A 178 -7.66 -1.05 15.04
CA ASP A 178 -8.39 -1.68 16.14
C ASP A 178 -9.03 -0.64 17.07
N ASN A 179 -8.31 0.44 17.36
CA ASN A 179 -8.77 1.55 18.19
C ASN A 179 -8.85 2.84 17.37
N ALA A 180 -9.34 3.91 18.00
CA ALA A 180 -9.33 5.25 17.42
C ALA A 180 -7.93 5.64 16.95
N VAL A 181 -7.83 6.30 15.79
CA VAL A 181 -6.54 6.68 15.18
C VAL A 181 -5.66 7.55 16.08
N ASN A 182 -6.25 8.25 17.06
CA ASN A 182 -5.55 9.09 18.01
C ASN A 182 -5.21 8.41 19.36
N ASP A 183 -5.43 7.09 19.51
CA ASP A 183 -5.13 6.40 20.77
C ASP A 183 -3.62 6.36 21.05
N LYS A 184 -3.21 7.11 22.08
CA LYS A 184 -1.81 7.24 22.52
C LYS A 184 -1.32 6.07 23.37
N LYS A 185 -2.20 5.13 23.77
CA LYS A 185 -1.81 3.95 24.55
C LYS A 185 -1.41 2.76 23.68
N GLY A 186 -1.55 2.90 22.37
CA GLY A 186 -1.27 1.86 21.40
C GLY A 186 -2.45 1.68 20.44
N ASN A 187 -2.13 1.50 19.17
CA ASN A 187 -3.10 1.14 18.15
C ASN A 187 -2.49 0.10 17.21
N ARG A 188 -3.34 -0.55 16.43
CA ARG A 188 -2.93 -1.53 15.44
C ARG A 188 -3.67 -1.29 14.13
N ILE A 189 -2.92 -1.16 13.03
CA ILE A 189 -3.49 -1.29 11.69
C ILE A 189 -3.68 -2.78 11.41
N LYS A 190 -4.91 -3.15 11.03
CA LYS A 190 -5.25 -4.53 10.67
C LYS A 190 -5.51 -4.76 9.18
N GLU A 191 -5.85 -3.70 8.46
CA GLU A 191 -6.22 -3.81 7.06
C GLU A 191 -5.93 -2.53 6.28
N PHE A 192 -5.37 -2.73 5.10
CA PHE A 192 -5.41 -1.77 4.00
C PHE A 192 -6.35 -2.31 2.92
N LYS A 193 -7.29 -1.47 2.47
CA LYS A 193 -8.11 -1.73 1.31
C LYS A 193 -8.01 -0.55 0.36
N ILE A 194 -7.61 -0.78 -0.88
CA ILE A 194 -7.45 0.25 -1.92
C ILE A 194 -8.22 -0.22 -3.16
N GLN A 195 -8.94 0.66 -3.84
CA GLN A 195 -9.82 0.28 -4.93
C GLN A 195 -9.99 1.45 -5.91
N ASP A 196 -9.95 1.19 -7.22
CA ASP A 196 -10.36 2.20 -8.22
C ASP A 196 -11.78 2.70 -7.91
N VAL A 197 -12.00 4.03 -8.02
CA VAL A 197 -13.30 4.66 -7.73
C VAL A 197 -14.41 4.08 -8.60
N GLU A 198 -14.08 3.70 -9.82
CA GLU A 198 -14.97 3.11 -10.81
C GLU A 198 -15.54 1.77 -10.35
N LEU A 199 -14.84 1.01 -9.51
CA LEU A 199 -15.31 -0.27 -8.99
C LEU A 199 -16.36 -0.12 -7.88
N TRP A 200 -16.57 1.08 -7.35
CA TRP A 200 -17.59 1.36 -6.33
C TRP A 200 -18.90 1.90 -6.90
N ARG A 201 -18.87 2.37 -8.15
CA ARG A 201 -20.05 2.89 -8.85
C ARG A 201 -20.90 1.75 -9.37
#